data_AF-A0A528MTV0-F1
#
_entry.id   AF-A0A528MTV0-F1
#
_cell.length_a   1.000
_cell.length_b   1.000
_cell.length_c   1.000
_cell.angle_alpha   90.00
_cell.angle_beta   90.00
_cell.angle_gamma   90.00
#
_symmetry.space_group_name_H-M   'P 1'
#
loop_
_entity.id
_entity.type
_entity.pdbx_description
1 polymer ?
#
loop_
_entity_poly.entity_id
_entity_poly.type
_entity_poly.pdbx_seq_one_letter_code
_entity_poly.pdbx_strand_id
1 'polypeptide(L)'
;MLHFSRWKTILIWLTVLAGILYAAPNLVPASTLASLPNWLPKRQLTLGLDLQGGSHILLQIDRQDLANERLESARDEVRTSLRDAQIGYTGLTGTANSIQVRIRDQGQIEAAKTALERLTQPISTGLFMSGSVTEMEMAEPEPGLLRFTLTEGGIDYRIAAALTQSIEVVGRRVNELGTTEPIIQRQGSDRIMVQVPGLQDPQRLKDILGQTAKLTFQMVDQSIPVEEAISGRPPAGSTVLYSTDEPRVPHLIENRIIVSG
;
A
#
# COMPACT_ATOMS: atom_id res chain seq x y z
N MET A 1 64.55 -0.02 25.49
CA MET A 1 64.29 -0.31 24.06
C MET A 1 63.37 -1.52 24.02
N LEU A 2 62.15 -1.38 23.49
CA LEU A 2 61.21 -2.50 23.38
C LEU A 2 61.72 -3.49 22.32
N HIS A 3 62.36 -4.58 22.74
CA HIS A 3 62.79 -5.64 21.84
C HIS A 3 61.62 -6.57 21.55
N PHE A 4 61.00 -6.41 20.38
CA PHE A 4 59.97 -7.33 19.90
C PHE A 4 60.61 -8.60 19.34
N SER A 5 60.05 -9.76 19.68
CA SER A 5 60.44 -11.04 19.09
C SER A 5 60.27 -11.00 17.57
N ARG A 6 61.25 -11.51 16.81
CA ARG A 6 61.23 -11.51 15.33
C ARG A 6 59.95 -12.11 14.76
N TRP A 7 59.40 -13.13 15.40
CA TRP A 7 58.12 -13.74 15.00
C TRP A 7 56.93 -12.78 15.16
N LYS A 8 56.90 -12.02 16.27
CA LYS A 8 55.87 -10.99 16.48
C LYS A 8 55.99 -9.88 15.45
N THR A 9 57.22 -9.47 15.10
CA THR A 9 57.46 -8.47 14.05
C THR A 9 56.98 -8.96 12.68
N ILE A 10 57.26 -10.22 12.31
CA ILE A 10 56.76 -10.82 11.07
C ILE A 10 55.23 -10.84 11.04
N LEU A 11 54.60 -11.25 12.14
CA LEU A 11 53.14 -11.32 12.24
C LEU A 11 52.50 -9.93 12.11
N ILE A 12 53.08 -8.91 12.76
CA ILE A 12 52.62 -7.52 12.63
C ILE A 12 52.68 -7.07 11.17
N TRP A 13 53.81 -7.29 10.48
CA TRP A 13 53.95 -6.92 9.07
C TRP A 13 52.98 -7.67 8.16
N LEU A 14 52.73 -8.95 8.42
CA LEU A 14 51.78 -9.75 7.65
C LEU A 14 50.35 -9.23 7.83
N THR A 15 49.94 -8.88 9.05
CA THR A 15 48.62 -8.28 9.32
C THR A 15 48.47 -6.91 8.66
N VAL A 16 49.50 -6.07 8.71
CA VAL A 16 49.50 -4.76 8.03
C VAL A 16 49.39 -4.95 6.51
N LEU A 17 50.17 -5.87 5.94
CA LEU A 17 50.13 -6.18 4.51
C LEU A 17 48.74 -6.70 4.09
N ALA A 18 48.15 -7.59 4.88
CA ALA A 18 46.80 -8.10 4.64
C ALA A 18 45.74 -6.99 4.70
N GLY A 19 45.87 -6.05 5.66
CA GLY A 19 45.00 -4.89 5.77
C GLY A 19 45.10 -3.96 4.55
N ILE A 20 46.32 -3.67 4.08
CA ILE A 20 46.55 -2.88 2.86
C ILE A 20 45.95 -3.59 1.64
N LEU A 21 46.13 -4.90 1.51
CA LEU A 21 45.65 -5.67 0.37
C LEU A 21 44.11 -5.72 0.33
N TYR A 22 43.45 -5.75 1.48
CA TYR A 22 41.98 -5.64 1.59
C TYR A 22 41.45 -4.23 1.35
N ALA A 23 42.20 -3.18 1.71
CA ALA A 23 41.80 -1.79 1.52
C ALA A 23 42.12 -1.23 0.12
N ALA A 24 43.11 -1.80 -0.57
CA ALA A 24 43.58 -1.37 -1.89
C ALA A 24 42.47 -1.21 -2.95
N PRO A 25 41.41 -2.05 -3.00
CA PRO A 25 40.34 -1.89 -3.97
C PRO A 25 39.57 -0.57 -3.85
N ASN A 26 39.55 0.07 -2.67
CA ASN A 26 38.86 1.33 -2.47
C ASN A 26 39.59 2.55 -3.10
N LEU A 27 40.88 2.42 -3.43
CA LEU A 27 41.70 3.51 -4.00
C LEU A 27 41.74 3.47 -5.54
N VAL A 28 41.24 2.39 -6.14
CA VAL A 28 41.35 2.11 -7.57
C VAL A 28 39.97 2.22 -8.22
N PRO A 29 39.83 2.92 -9.37
CA PRO A 29 38.57 3.00 -10.10
C PRO A 29 37.99 1.62 -10.48
N ALA A 30 36.65 1.53 -10.56
CA ALA A 30 35.96 0.28 -10.88
C ALA A 30 36.36 -0.34 -12.24
N SER A 31 36.75 0.48 -13.21
CA SER A 31 37.19 0.03 -14.54
C SER A 31 38.52 -0.72 -14.52
N THR A 32 39.47 -0.30 -13.69
CA THR A 32 40.77 -0.97 -13.52
C THR A 32 40.66 -2.22 -12.65
N LEU A 33 39.76 -2.24 -11.65
CA LEU A 33 39.47 -3.43 -10.85
C LEU A 33 38.90 -4.60 -11.67
N ALA A 34 38.09 -4.31 -12.70
CA ALA A 34 37.52 -5.34 -13.57
C ALA A 34 38.61 -6.13 -14.33
N SER A 35 39.73 -5.48 -14.66
CA SER A 35 40.87 -6.08 -15.37
C SER A 35 41.82 -6.90 -14.48
N LEU A 36 41.65 -6.87 -13.16
CA LEU A 36 42.51 -7.61 -12.25
C LEU A 36 42.21 -9.13 -12.26
N PRO A 37 43.21 -9.98 -11.98
CA PRO A 37 42.99 -11.41 -11.79
C PRO A 37 41.96 -11.73 -10.70
N ASN A 38 41.23 -12.85 -10.83
CA ASN A 38 40.16 -13.23 -9.89
C ASN A 38 40.64 -13.59 -8.46
N TRP A 39 41.95 -13.75 -8.24
CA TRP A 39 42.51 -14.05 -6.92
C TRP A 39 42.71 -12.81 -6.03
N LEU A 40 42.58 -11.60 -6.58
CA LEU A 40 42.63 -10.35 -5.80
C LEU A 40 41.24 -9.94 -5.30
N PRO A 41 41.14 -9.30 -4.12
CA PRO A 41 39.87 -8.75 -3.66
C PRO A 41 39.43 -7.62 -4.60
N LYS A 42 38.21 -7.72 -5.13
CA LYS A 42 37.60 -6.73 -6.03
C LYS A 42 36.44 -5.95 -5.38
N ARG A 43 36.04 -6.34 -4.17
CA ARG A 43 34.90 -5.74 -3.47
C ARG A 43 35.31 -4.40 -2.87
N GLN A 44 34.69 -3.33 -3.35
CA GLN A 44 34.77 -2.00 -2.73
C GLN A 44 33.76 -1.92 -1.58
N LEU A 45 34.00 -1.00 -0.64
CA LEU A 45 33.00 -0.65 0.36
C LEU A 45 31.80 -0.01 -0.35
N THR A 46 30.58 -0.42 0.02
CA THR A 46 29.37 0.29 -0.42
C THR A 46 29.35 1.67 0.22
N LEU A 47 29.26 2.71 -0.61
CA LEU A 47 29.20 4.09 -0.15
C LEU A 47 27.78 4.40 0.32
N GLY A 48 27.65 5.10 1.44
CA GLY A 48 26.36 5.59 1.90
C GLY A 48 25.78 6.69 0.99
N LEU A 49 24.50 7.00 1.18
CA LEU A 49 23.78 8.02 0.41
C LEU A 49 24.51 9.37 0.34
N ASP A 50 25.13 9.79 1.44
CA ASP A 50 25.82 11.07 1.55
C ASP A 50 27.10 11.15 0.68
N LEU A 51 27.74 10.00 0.42
CA LEU A 51 28.98 9.92 -0.37
C LEU A 51 28.73 9.51 -1.83
N GLN A 52 27.66 8.77 -2.11
CA GLN A 52 27.30 8.29 -3.45
C GLN A 52 26.28 9.20 -4.16
N GLY A 53 25.59 10.06 -3.40
CA GLY A 53 24.40 10.77 -3.85
C GLY A 53 23.19 9.82 -3.98
N GLY A 54 21.99 10.39 -3.99
CA GLY A 54 20.76 9.63 -4.23
C GLY A 54 19.50 10.39 -3.80
N SER A 55 18.38 9.69 -3.76
CA SER A 55 17.06 10.26 -3.45
C SER A 55 16.53 9.75 -2.12
N HIS A 56 16.01 10.67 -1.29
CA HIS A 56 15.37 10.39 -0.01
C HIS A 56 13.94 10.94 -0.02
N ILE A 57 12.94 10.08 0.14
CA ILE A 57 11.53 10.46 0.15
C ILE A 57 10.83 9.90 1.39
N LEU A 58 10.00 10.73 2.00
CA LEU A 58 9.06 10.34 3.04
C LEU A 58 7.64 10.36 2.48
N LEU A 59 6.98 9.21 2.51
CA LEU A 59 5.59 9.06 2.13
C LEU A 59 4.75 8.95 3.40
N GLN A 60 3.63 9.65 3.46
CA GLN A 60 2.68 9.60 4.57
C GLN A 60 1.35 9.07 4.05
N ILE A 61 0.72 8.17 4.81
CA ILE A 61 -0.64 7.71 4.51
C ILE A 61 -1.63 8.80 4.89
N ASP A 62 -2.54 9.13 3.99
CA ASP A 62 -3.66 10.01 4.29
C ASP A 62 -4.73 9.25 5.08
N ARG A 63 -4.87 9.61 6.36
CA ARG A 63 -5.84 9.00 7.28
C ARG A 63 -7.29 9.25 6.84
N GLN A 64 -7.58 10.44 6.29
CA GLN A 64 -8.94 10.80 5.91
C GLN A 64 -9.36 10.03 4.66
N ASP A 65 -8.47 9.92 3.68
CA ASP A 65 -8.75 9.15 2.47
C ASP A 65 -8.95 7.67 2.78
N LEU A 66 -8.10 7.10 3.65
CA LEU A 66 -8.24 5.70 4.07
C LEU A 66 -9.57 5.46 4.83
N ALA A 67 -9.98 6.41 5.68
CA ALA A 67 -11.26 6.33 6.39
C ALA A 67 -12.44 6.42 5.41
N ASN A 68 -12.38 7.34 4.44
CA ASN A 68 -13.42 7.50 3.42
C ASN A 68 -13.57 6.24 2.55
N GLU A 69 -12.46 5.67 2.06
CA GLU A 69 -12.49 4.44 1.25
C GLU A 69 -13.03 3.24 2.05
N ARG A 70 -12.70 3.17 3.35
CA ARG A 70 -13.25 2.13 4.23
C ARG A 70 -14.76 2.30 4.46
N LEU A 71 -15.24 3.53 4.65
CA LEU A 71 -16.66 3.82 4.79
C LEU A 71 -17.44 3.51 3.51
N GLU A 72 -16.87 3.81 2.34
CA GLU A 72 -17.47 3.44 1.06
C GLU A 72 -17.58 1.92 0.91
N SER A 73 -16.50 1.19 1.22
CA SER A 73 -16.48 -0.28 1.21
C SER A 73 -17.49 -0.88 2.19
N ALA A 74 -17.58 -0.34 3.41
CA ALA A 74 -18.57 -0.79 4.39
C ALA A 74 -20.01 -0.49 3.96
N ARG A 75 -20.25 0.65 3.29
CA ARG A 75 -21.58 0.97 2.75
C ARG A 75 -22.02 -0.06 1.72
N ASP A 76 -21.11 -0.48 0.84
CA ASP A 76 -21.38 -1.52 -0.15
C ASP A 76 -21.59 -2.91 0.49
N GLU A 77 -20.84 -3.22 1.55
CA GLU A 77 -21.02 -4.45 2.32
C GLU A 77 -22.37 -4.47 3.07
N VAL A 78 -22.80 -3.36 3.67
CA VAL A 78 -24.13 -3.19 4.29
C VAL A 78 -25.22 -3.43 3.25
N ARG A 79 -25.10 -2.77 2.09
CA ARG A 79 -26.06 -2.91 0.99
C ARG A 79 -26.19 -4.36 0.52
N THR A 80 -25.07 -5.05 0.35
CA THR A 80 -25.03 -6.43 -0.14
C THR A 80 -25.59 -7.38 0.91
N SER A 81 -25.13 -7.27 2.16
CA SER A 81 -25.58 -8.12 3.27
C SER A 81 -27.09 -8.00 3.54
N LEU A 82 -27.64 -6.79 3.53
CA LEU A 82 -29.08 -6.57 3.70
C LEU A 82 -29.89 -7.09 2.50
N ARG A 83 -29.37 -6.96 1.28
CA ARG A 83 -30.03 -7.48 0.07
C ARG A 83 -30.08 -9.00 0.08
N ASP A 84 -28.99 -9.66 0.45
CA ASP A 84 -28.91 -11.13 0.51
C ASP A 84 -29.84 -11.70 1.58
N ALA A 85 -30.00 -10.97 2.71
CA ALA A 85 -30.98 -11.29 3.75
C ALA A 85 -32.42 -10.89 3.41
N GLN A 86 -32.67 -10.29 2.23
CA GLN A 86 -33.97 -9.78 1.78
C GLN A 86 -34.60 -8.72 2.71
N ILE A 87 -33.76 -7.94 3.41
CA ILE A 87 -34.19 -6.92 4.38
C ILE A 87 -34.32 -5.57 3.69
N GLY A 88 -35.52 -4.98 3.75
CA GLY A 88 -35.78 -3.66 3.20
C GLY A 88 -35.15 -2.55 4.06
N TYR A 89 -34.35 -1.68 3.44
CA TYR A 89 -33.73 -0.53 4.11
C TYR A 89 -33.96 0.77 3.36
N THR A 90 -33.80 1.90 4.08
CA THR A 90 -33.94 3.27 3.57
C THR A 90 -32.81 4.13 4.14
N GLY A 91 -32.41 5.17 3.41
CA GLY A 91 -31.51 6.20 3.95
C GLY A 91 -30.09 5.73 4.24
N LEU A 92 -29.54 4.83 3.42
CA LEU A 92 -28.14 4.42 3.51
C LEU A 92 -27.22 5.58 3.08
N THR A 93 -26.74 6.32 4.06
CA THR A 93 -25.90 7.51 3.88
C THR A 93 -24.63 7.40 4.71
N GLY A 94 -23.49 7.78 4.13
CA GLY A 94 -22.23 7.96 4.85
C GLY A 94 -22.03 9.43 5.23
N THR A 95 -21.69 9.66 6.49
CA THR A 95 -21.10 10.89 7.02
C THR A 95 -19.59 10.67 7.17
N ALA A 96 -18.80 11.74 7.36
CA ALA A 96 -17.33 11.74 7.43
C ALA A 96 -16.66 10.64 8.30
N ASN A 97 -17.34 10.09 9.31
CA ASN A 97 -16.80 8.98 10.12
C ASN A 97 -17.83 7.88 10.45
N SER A 98 -19.03 7.92 9.85
CA SER A 98 -20.08 6.96 10.19
C SER A 98 -21.04 6.69 9.04
N ILE A 99 -21.61 5.50 9.02
CA ILE A 99 -22.65 5.09 8.08
C ILE A 99 -23.93 4.89 8.88
N GLN A 100 -25.03 5.40 8.36
CA GLN A 100 -26.34 5.18 8.95
C GLN A 100 -27.26 4.51 7.95
N VAL A 101 -28.07 3.58 8.45
CA VAL A 101 -29.07 2.86 7.66
C VAL A 101 -30.32 2.67 8.50
N ARG A 102 -31.49 2.92 7.92
CA ARG A 102 -32.78 2.70 8.57
C ARG A 102 -33.43 1.44 8.01
N ILE A 103 -33.76 0.50 8.89
CA ILE A 103 -34.50 -0.71 8.54
C ILE A 103 -35.98 -0.36 8.43
N ARG A 104 -36.65 -0.83 7.37
CA ARG A 104 -38.06 -0.51 7.10
C ARG A 104 -39.01 -1.25 8.04
N ASP A 105 -38.72 -2.50 8.31
CA ASP A 105 -39.53 -3.38 9.15
C ASP A 105 -38.89 -3.55 10.53
N GLN A 106 -39.61 -3.17 11.59
CA GLN A 106 -39.13 -3.29 12.96
C GLN A 106 -38.97 -4.75 13.40
N GLY A 107 -39.73 -5.69 12.82
CA GLY A 107 -39.61 -7.12 13.11
C GLY A 107 -38.32 -7.74 12.57
N GLN A 108 -37.63 -7.06 11.64
CA GLN A 108 -36.42 -7.55 10.99
C GLN A 108 -35.13 -6.89 11.53
N ILE A 109 -35.21 -6.05 12.57
CA ILE A 109 -34.04 -5.37 13.13
C ILE A 109 -33.01 -6.37 13.65
N GLU A 110 -33.43 -7.40 14.38
CA GLU A 110 -32.51 -8.41 14.91
C GLU A 110 -31.89 -9.25 13.79
N ALA A 111 -32.66 -9.60 12.75
CA ALA A 111 -32.13 -10.26 11.56
C ALA A 111 -31.11 -9.37 10.82
N ALA A 112 -31.34 -8.06 10.77
CA ALA A 112 -30.42 -7.09 10.19
C ALA A 112 -29.12 -6.99 10.99
N LYS A 113 -29.19 -6.98 12.33
CA LYS A 113 -28.02 -7.01 13.21
C LYS A 113 -27.18 -8.26 12.98
N THR A 114 -27.80 -9.44 12.88
CA THR A 114 -27.10 -10.69 12.56
C THR A 114 -26.45 -10.65 11.17
N ALA A 115 -27.15 -10.11 10.15
CA ALA A 115 -26.59 -9.99 8.81
C ALA A 115 -25.38 -9.05 8.74
N LEU A 116 -25.36 -8.00 9.58
CA LEU A 116 -24.32 -6.98 9.63
C LEU A 116 -23.25 -7.24 10.69
N GLU A 117 -23.35 -8.33 11.44
CA GLU A 117 -22.44 -8.67 12.54
C GLU A 117 -20.98 -8.70 12.09
N ARG A 118 -20.73 -9.15 10.84
CA ARG A 118 -19.40 -9.20 10.21
C ARG A 118 -18.66 -7.86 10.22
N LEU A 119 -19.37 -6.74 10.13
CA LEU A 119 -18.76 -5.40 10.16
C LEU A 119 -18.29 -4.99 11.56
N THR A 120 -18.93 -5.54 12.60
CA THR A 120 -18.67 -5.24 14.01
C THR A 120 -17.78 -6.28 14.68
N GLN A 121 -17.47 -7.39 13.99
CA GLN A 121 -16.66 -8.45 14.57
C GLN A 121 -15.24 -7.95 14.85
N PRO A 122 -14.71 -8.19 16.06
CA PRO A 122 -13.34 -7.80 16.38
C PRO A 122 -12.36 -8.53 15.47
N ILE A 123 -11.48 -7.75 14.83
CA ILE A 123 -10.41 -8.30 13.99
C ILE A 123 -9.30 -8.77 14.93
N SER A 124 -8.93 -10.04 14.84
CA SER A 124 -7.78 -10.58 15.56
C SER A 124 -6.49 -10.03 14.93
N THR A 125 -5.65 -9.37 15.73
CA THR A 125 -4.44 -8.70 15.22
C THR A 125 -3.26 -9.65 14.98
N GLY A 126 -3.54 -10.89 14.58
CA GLY A 126 -2.57 -11.92 14.22
C GLY A 126 -2.32 -12.96 15.34
N LEU A 127 -1.71 -14.09 14.96
CA LEU A 127 -1.52 -15.27 15.81
C LEU A 127 -0.66 -15.01 17.07
N PHE A 128 0.16 -13.94 17.06
CA PHE A 128 1.13 -13.62 18.11
C PHE A 128 0.79 -12.38 18.94
N MET A 129 -0.25 -11.62 18.58
CA MET A 129 -0.71 -10.46 19.35
C MET A 129 -2.03 -10.79 20.04
N SER A 130 -2.02 -10.78 21.38
CA SER A 130 -3.23 -10.86 22.20
C SER A 130 -3.96 -9.50 22.15
N GLY A 131 -4.62 -9.22 21.03
CA GLY A 131 -5.44 -8.04 20.87
C GLY A 131 -6.53 -8.28 19.85
N SER A 132 -7.76 -7.90 20.18
CA SER A 132 -8.83 -7.76 19.21
C SER A 132 -9.11 -6.29 19.01
N VAL A 133 -9.24 -5.86 17.76
CA VAL A 133 -9.58 -4.48 17.42
C VAL A 133 -10.96 -4.48 16.80
N THR A 134 -11.90 -3.81 17.45
CA THR A 134 -13.22 -3.55 16.89
C THR A 134 -13.09 -2.40 15.90
N GLU A 135 -13.21 -2.70 14.61
CA GLU A 135 -13.04 -1.69 13.56
C GLU A 135 -14.21 -0.71 13.52
N MET A 136 -15.44 -1.22 13.59
CA MET A 136 -16.65 -0.40 13.57
C MET A 136 -17.51 -0.71 14.79
N GLU A 137 -17.95 0.34 15.44
CA GLU A 137 -18.92 0.24 16.54
C GLU A 137 -20.32 0.51 16.00
N MET A 138 -21.25 -0.37 16.34
CA MET A 138 -22.66 -0.20 16.00
C MET A 138 -23.42 0.39 17.18
N ALA A 139 -24.16 1.47 16.92
CA ALA A 139 -25.12 2.06 17.83
C ALA A 139 -26.52 2.06 17.21
N GLU A 140 -27.55 2.02 18.05
CA GLU A 140 -28.96 2.17 17.65
C GLU A 140 -29.53 3.42 18.35
N PRO A 141 -29.41 4.62 17.75
CA PRO A 141 -29.86 5.87 18.38
C PRO A 141 -31.38 6.00 18.41
N GLU A 142 -32.06 5.42 17.42
CA GLU A 142 -33.51 5.37 17.29
C GLU A 142 -33.91 3.93 16.90
N PRO A 143 -35.12 3.46 17.29
CA PRO A 143 -35.58 2.13 16.90
C PRO A 143 -35.52 1.91 15.38
N GLY A 144 -34.72 0.94 14.96
CA GLY A 144 -34.53 0.60 13.54
C GLY A 144 -33.57 1.51 12.77
N LEU A 145 -32.90 2.47 13.42
CA LEU A 145 -31.80 3.25 12.84
C LEU A 145 -30.47 2.69 13.34
N LEU A 146 -29.75 1.99 12.48
CA LEU A 146 -28.42 1.46 12.78
C LEU A 146 -27.35 2.45 12.33
N ARG A 147 -26.42 2.79 13.22
CA ARG A 147 -25.28 3.65 12.96
C ARG A 147 -23.99 2.90 13.21
N PHE A 148 -23.13 2.82 12.19
CA PHE A 148 -21.80 2.25 12.28
C PHE A 148 -20.78 3.39 12.28
N THR A 149 -19.99 3.50 13.34
CA THR A 149 -18.95 4.52 13.48
C THR A 149 -17.58 3.85 13.43
N LEU A 150 -16.68 4.39 12.62
CA LEU A 150 -15.31 3.88 12.53
C LEU A 150 -14.54 4.29 13.81
N THR A 151 -13.94 3.32 14.49
CA THR A 151 -13.20 3.57 15.74
C THR A 151 -11.79 4.05 15.45
N GLU A 152 -11.17 4.78 16.38
CA GLU A 152 -9.78 5.22 16.23
C GLU A 152 -8.81 4.04 16.14
N GLY A 153 -9.02 3.00 16.98
CA GLY A 153 -8.21 1.78 16.95
C GLY A 153 -8.36 1.01 15.64
N GLY A 154 -9.56 1.00 15.05
CA GLY A 154 -9.81 0.44 13.73
C GLY A 154 -9.02 1.17 12.65
N ILE A 155 -9.05 2.50 12.66
CA ILE A 155 -8.28 3.32 11.70
C ILE A 155 -6.77 3.05 11.84
N ASP A 156 -6.24 3.03 13.07
CA ASP A 156 -4.81 2.81 13.30
C ASP A 156 -4.37 1.42 12.85
N TYR A 157 -5.21 0.40 13.07
CA TYR A 157 -4.98 -0.94 12.54
C TYR A 157 -4.95 -0.95 11.01
N ARG A 158 -5.88 -0.26 10.36
CA ARG A 158 -5.91 -0.14 8.89
C ARG A 158 -4.72 0.63 8.35
N ILE A 159 -4.27 1.69 9.01
CA ILE A 159 -3.04 2.40 8.65
C ILE A 159 -1.84 1.45 8.73
N ALA A 160 -1.71 0.68 9.80
CA ALA A 160 -0.61 -0.28 9.94
C ALA A 160 -0.63 -1.38 8.87
N ALA A 161 -1.81 -1.90 8.53
CA ALA A 161 -1.99 -2.87 7.45
C ALA A 161 -1.63 -2.24 6.08
N ALA A 162 -2.16 -1.06 5.80
CA ALA A 162 -1.90 -0.32 4.57
C ALA A 162 -0.42 0.04 4.41
N LEU A 163 0.28 0.40 5.49
CA LEU A 163 1.72 0.62 5.49
C LEU A 163 2.49 -0.62 5.06
N THR A 164 2.13 -1.78 5.61
CA THR A 164 2.82 -3.05 5.34
C THR A 164 2.68 -3.42 3.86
N GLN A 165 1.46 -3.32 3.32
CA GLN A 165 1.20 -3.52 1.90
C GLN A 165 1.91 -2.47 1.03
N SER A 166 1.90 -1.20 1.45
CA SER A 166 2.55 -0.11 0.71
C SER A 166 4.06 -0.28 0.63
N ILE A 167 4.73 -0.77 1.69
CA ILE A 167 6.16 -1.09 1.67
C ILE A 167 6.48 -2.10 0.58
N GLU A 168 5.67 -3.15 0.44
CA GLU A 168 5.84 -4.17 -0.61
C GLU A 168 5.64 -3.57 -2.01
N VAL A 169 4.58 -2.77 -2.20
CA VAL A 169 4.28 -2.12 -3.48
C VAL A 169 5.40 -1.14 -3.88
N VAL A 170 5.83 -0.28 -2.96
CA VAL A 170 6.94 0.65 -3.16
C VAL A 170 8.21 -0.12 -3.48
N GLY A 171 8.47 -1.23 -2.79
CA GLY A 171 9.61 -2.11 -3.07
C GLY A 171 9.62 -2.63 -4.50
N ARG A 172 8.49 -3.13 -4.99
CA ARG A 172 8.37 -3.59 -6.39
C ARG A 172 8.62 -2.45 -7.39
N ARG A 173 8.01 -1.28 -7.18
CA ARG A 173 8.16 -0.12 -8.06
C ARG A 173 9.59 0.41 -8.12
N VAL A 174 10.29 0.45 -7.00
CA VAL A 174 11.69 0.91 -6.99
C VAL A 174 12.62 -0.13 -7.61
N ASN A 175 12.32 -1.43 -7.51
CA ASN A 175 13.09 -2.47 -8.19
C ASN A 175 12.99 -2.39 -9.73
N GLU A 176 11.87 -1.92 -10.27
CA GLU A 176 11.69 -1.70 -11.72
C GLU A 176 12.65 -0.62 -12.28
N LEU A 177 13.17 0.27 -11.44
CA LEU A 177 14.16 1.28 -11.83
C LEU A 177 15.56 0.70 -12.11
N GLY A 178 15.80 -0.58 -11.80
CA GLY A 178 17.09 -1.22 -11.97
C GLY A 178 18.16 -0.74 -10.97
N THR A 179 17.73 -0.10 -9.88
CA THR A 179 18.60 0.44 -8.83
C THR A 179 19.11 -0.63 -7.86
N THR A 180 20.35 -0.46 -7.41
CA THR A 180 20.99 -1.35 -6.43
C THR A 180 20.40 -1.11 -5.03
N GLU A 181 19.60 -2.05 -4.55
CA GLU A 181 19.14 -2.21 -3.15
C GLU A 181 18.56 -0.94 -2.48
N PRO A 182 17.29 -0.58 -2.75
CA PRO A 182 16.63 0.50 -2.04
C PRO A 182 16.38 0.15 -0.56
N ILE A 183 16.52 1.15 0.32
CA ILE A 183 16.16 1.02 1.74
C ILE A 183 14.75 1.54 1.91
N ILE A 184 13.81 0.64 2.20
CA ILE A 184 12.40 0.96 2.44
C ILE A 184 12.06 0.52 3.84
N GLN A 185 11.71 1.48 4.70
CA GLN A 185 11.46 1.23 6.11
C GLN A 185 10.26 2.02 6.59
N ARG A 186 9.52 1.44 7.53
CA ARG A 186 8.48 2.16 8.25
C ARG A 186 9.12 3.23 9.13
N GLN A 187 8.58 4.45 9.07
CA GLN A 187 8.96 5.55 9.96
C GLN A 187 7.74 5.99 10.77
N GLY A 188 7.72 5.72 12.08
CA GLY A 188 6.57 6.05 12.93
C GLY A 188 5.34 5.19 12.64
N SER A 189 4.14 5.72 12.92
CA SER A 189 2.89 4.98 12.81
C SER A 189 2.25 5.00 11.43
N ASP A 190 2.54 6.01 10.60
CA ASP A 190 1.82 6.34 9.36
C ASP A 190 2.72 6.71 8.16
N ARG A 191 4.05 6.61 8.28
CA ARG A 191 4.99 6.99 7.21
C ARG A 191 5.91 5.86 6.76
N ILE A 192 6.38 6.00 5.53
CA ILE A 192 7.37 5.12 4.88
C ILE A 192 8.54 5.98 4.43
N MET A 193 9.73 5.59 4.84
CA MET A 193 11.00 6.14 4.39
C MET A 193 11.53 5.31 3.23
N VAL A 194 11.82 5.98 2.13
CA VAL A 194 12.37 5.38 0.91
C VAL A 194 13.68 6.08 0.59
N GLN A 195 14.75 5.30 0.53
CA GLN A 195 16.08 5.78 0.14
C GLN A 195 16.58 4.95 -1.04
N VAL A 196 16.96 5.66 -2.11
CA VAL A 196 17.44 5.03 -3.34
C VAL A 196 18.83 5.57 -3.65
N PRO A 197 19.90 4.81 -3.32
CA PRO A 197 21.27 5.20 -3.63
C PRO A 197 21.51 5.31 -5.14
N GLY A 198 22.28 6.30 -5.57
CA GLY A 198 22.64 6.48 -6.98
C GLY A 198 21.52 7.03 -7.88
N LEU A 199 20.31 7.22 -7.36
CA LEU A 199 19.23 7.89 -8.09
C LEU A 199 19.36 9.41 -7.97
N GLN A 200 19.83 10.05 -9.04
CA GLN A 200 20.16 11.49 -9.05
C GLN A 200 18.93 12.40 -9.11
N ASP A 201 17.77 11.90 -9.59
CA ASP A 201 16.55 12.69 -9.76
C ASP A 201 15.42 12.22 -8.82
N PRO A 202 15.16 12.96 -7.73
CA PRO A 202 14.05 12.68 -6.82
C PRO A 202 12.66 12.90 -7.44
N GLN A 203 12.53 13.75 -8.47
CA GLN A 203 11.23 14.00 -9.11
C GLN A 203 10.76 12.76 -9.84
N ARG A 204 11.65 12.11 -10.60
CA ARG A 204 11.34 10.83 -11.25
C ARG A 204 10.91 9.76 -10.25
N LEU A 205 11.55 9.68 -9.09
CA LEU A 205 11.13 8.77 -8.03
C LEU A 205 9.73 9.13 -7.52
N LYS A 206 9.49 10.41 -7.27
CA LYS A 206 8.18 10.91 -6.83
C LYS A 206 7.09 10.61 -7.85
N ASP A 207 7.33 10.76 -9.14
CA ASP A 207 6.32 10.51 -10.17
C ASP A 207 5.92 9.04 -10.24
N ILE A 208 6.89 8.13 -10.14
CA ILE A 208 6.66 6.68 -10.13
C ILE A 208 5.93 6.25 -8.86
N LEU A 209 6.29 6.82 -7.71
CA LEU A 209 5.65 6.49 -6.44
C LEU A 209 4.29 7.18 -6.27
N GLY A 210 4.12 8.36 -6.85
CA GLY A 210 2.91 9.19 -6.76
C GLY A 210 1.79 8.77 -7.72
N GLN A 211 2.09 7.95 -8.73
CA GLN A 211 1.07 7.40 -9.60
C GLN A 211 0.33 6.26 -8.88
N THR A 212 -0.83 6.56 -8.28
CA THR A 212 -1.70 5.53 -7.69
C THR A 212 -2.23 4.63 -8.81
N ALA A 213 -1.77 3.39 -8.86
CA ALA A 213 -2.21 2.40 -9.84
C ALA A 213 -3.40 1.64 -9.26
N LYS A 214 -4.58 2.29 -9.21
CA LYS A 214 -5.81 1.62 -8.79
C LYS A 214 -6.35 0.81 -9.95
N LEU A 215 -6.34 -0.51 -9.81
CA LEU A 215 -6.88 -1.42 -10.82
C LEU A 215 -8.30 -1.82 -10.39
N THR A 216 -9.30 -1.45 -11.18
CA THR A 216 -10.68 -1.89 -10.92
C THR A 216 -11.16 -2.80 -12.04
N PHE A 217 -11.83 -3.86 -11.65
CA PHE A 217 -12.55 -4.76 -12.55
C PHE A 217 -14.04 -4.48 -12.39
N GLN A 218 -14.65 -4.01 -13.47
CA GLN A 218 -16.07 -3.66 -13.55
C GLN A 218 -16.72 -4.49 -14.67
N MET A 219 -18.02 -4.77 -14.56
CA MET A 219 -18.74 -5.49 -15.61
C MET A 219 -18.98 -4.58 -16.81
N VAL A 220 -18.89 -5.14 -18.01
CA VAL A 220 -19.39 -4.48 -19.22
C VAL A 220 -20.91 -4.63 -19.22
N ASP A 221 -21.61 -3.50 -19.28
CA ASP A 221 -23.06 -3.46 -19.38
C ASP A 221 -23.48 -3.72 -20.84
N GLN A 222 -24.30 -4.74 -21.04
CA GLN A 222 -24.80 -5.17 -22.35
C GLN A 222 -26.29 -4.86 -22.55
N SER A 223 -26.90 -4.06 -21.66
CA SER A 223 -28.33 -3.76 -21.70
C SER A 223 -28.75 -2.94 -22.91
N ILE A 224 -27.90 -2.01 -23.34
CA ILE A 224 -28.09 -1.19 -24.55
C ILE A 224 -26.80 -1.12 -25.38
N PRO A 225 -26.89 -0.90 -26.71
CA PRO A 225 -25.73 -0.62 -27.54
C PRO A 225 -24.98 0.64 -27.08
N VAL A 226 -23.66 0.62 -27.17
CA VAL A 226 -22.83 1.74 -26.68
C VAL A 226 -23.08 3.04 -27.46
N GLU A 227 -23.42 2.94 -28.74
CA GLU A 227 -23.77 4.08 -29.60
C GLU A 227 -25.06 4.78 -29.13
N GLU A 228 -26.02 4.01 -28.61
CA GLU A 228 -27.24 4.54 -28.03
C GLU A 228 -26.96 5.22 -26.68
N ALA A 229 -26.05 4.67 -25.88
CA ALA A 229 -25.60 5.29 -24.63
C ALA A 229 -24.84 6.61 -24.86
N ILE A 230 -24.07 6.73 -25.94
CA ILE A 230 -23.33 7.94 -26.31
C ILE A 230 -24.26 9.04 -26.83
N SER A 231 -25.23 8.67 -27.67
CA SER A 231 -26.19 9.63 -28.26
C SER A 231 -27.31 10.05 -27.30
N GLY A 232 -27.63 9.18 -26.34
CA GLY A 232 -28.64 9.39 -25.32
C GLY A 232 -28.05 9.56 -23.92
N ARG A 233 -28.73 8.97 -22.93
CA ARG A 233 -28.28 8.95 -21.53
C ARG A 233 -27.97 7.50 -21.14
N PRO A 234 -26.80 7.21 -20.55
CA PRO A 234 -26.48 5.86 -20.11
C PRO A 234 -27.48 5.37 -19.03
N PRO A 235 -27.73 4.05 -18.95
CA PRO A 235 -28.60 3.45 -17.93
C PRO A 235 -28.17 3.83 -16.51
N ALA A 236 -29.13 3.80 -15.58
CA ALA A 236 -28.85 4.12 -14.18
C ALA A 236 -27.83 3.13 -13.60
N GLY A 237 -26.67 3.64 -13.18
CA GLY A 237 -25.60 2.82 -12.64
C GLY A 237 -24.54 2.40 -13.66
N SER A 238 -24.57 2.93 -14.89
CA SER A 238 -23.57 2.66 -15.92
C SER A 238 -22.94 3.94 -16.46
N THR A 239 -21.68 3.85 -16.91
CA THR A 239 -20.91 4.97 -17.48
C THR A 239 -20.20 4.51 -18.75
N VAL A 240 -20.08 5.41 -19.73
CA VAL A 240 -19.31 5.14 -20.95
C VAL A 240 -17.84 5.45 -20.69
N LEU A 241 -16.98 4.48 -20.93
CA LEU A 241 -15.53 4.61 -20.84
C LEU A 241 -14.88 4.26 -22.19
N TYR A 242 -13.79 4.95 -22.52
CA TYR A 242 -13.07 4.71 -23.77
C TYR A 242 -11.82 3.87 -23.49
N SER A 243 -11.53 2.92 -24.38
CA SER A 243 -10.28 2.18 -24.35
C SER A 243 -9.08 3.10 -24.58
N THR A 244 -7.93 2.70 -24.04
CA THR A 244 -6.65 3.38 -24.24
C THR A 244 -5.99 3.01 -25.57
N ASP A 245 -6.48 1.95 -26.23
CA ASP A 245 -6.00 1.49 -27.54
C ASP A 245 -6.36 2.49 -28.66
N GLU A 246 -5.61 2.45 -29.76
CA GLU A 246 -5.93 3.19 -30.98
C GLU A 246 -6.48 2.23 -32.06
N PRO A 247 -7.70 2.44 -32.58
CA PRO A 247 -8.65 3.52 -32.27
C PRO A 247 -9.36 3.33 -30.91
N ARG A 248 -9.70 4.44 -30.25
CA ARG A 248 -10.41 4.42 -28.96
C ARG A 248 -11.81 3.84 -29.14
N VAL A 249 -12.07 2.69 -28.53
CA VAL A 249 -13.36 2.01 -28.58
C VAL A 249 -14.16 2.37 -27.32
N PRO A 250 -15.41 2.84 -27.45
CA PRO A 250 -16.26 3.08 -26.29
C PRO A 250 -16.83 1.76 -25.75
N HIS A 251 -16.88 1.64 -24.43
CA HIS A 251 -17.52 0.55 -23.72
C HIS A 251 -18.49 1.12 -22.68
N LEU A 252 -19.66 0.50 -22.56
CA LEU A 252 -20.59 0.78 -21.48
C LEU A 252 -20.20 -0.10 -20.28
N ILE A 253 -19.92 0.51 -19.14
CA ILE A 253 -19.40 -0.18 -17.96
C ILE A 253 -20.31 0.08 -16.76
N GLU A 254 -20.63 -0.96 -16.00
CA GLU A 254 -21.35 -0.81 -14.73
C GLU A 254 -20.47 -0.11 -13.70
N ASN A 255 -20.97 0.90 -13.01
CA ASN A 255 -20.26 1.62 -11.95
C ASN A 255 -19.89 0.74 -10.75
N ARG A 256 -20.43 -0.49 -10.71
CA ARG A 256 -20.14 -1.47 -9.66
C ARG A 256 -18.74 -2.05 -9.87
N ILE A 257 -17.85 -1.79 -8.92
CA ILE A 257 -16.54 -2.45 -8.84
C ILE A 257 -16.74 -3.87 -8.30
N ILE A 258 -16.34 -4.87 -9.08
CA ILE A 258 -16.37 -6.29 -8.70
C ILE A 258 -15.13 -6.62 -7.88
N VAL A 259 -13.97 -6.15 -8.35
CA VAL A 259 -12.66 -6.34 -7.72
C VAL A 259 -11.89 -5.03 -7.83
N SER A 260 -11.27 -4.60 -6.74
CA SER A 260 -10.33 -3.49 -6.72
C SER A 260 -8.98 -4.02 -6.24
N GLY A 261 -7.90 -3.53 -6.86
CA GLY A 261 -6.51 -3.81 -6.51
C GLY A 261 -5.64 -2.56 -6.54
#